data_AF-A0A962WTJ4-F1
#
_entry.id   AF-A0A962WTJ4-F1
#
_cell.length_a   1.000
_cell.length_b   1.000
_cell.length_c   1.000
_cell.angle_alpha   90.00
_cell.angle_beta   90.00
_cell.angle_gamma   90.00
#
_symmetry.space_group_name_H-M   'P 1'
#
loop_
_entity.id
_entity.type
_entity.pdbx_description
1 polymer ?
#
loop_
_entity_poly.entity_id
_entity_poly.type
_entity_poly.pdbx_seq_one_letter_code
_entity_poly.pdbx_strand_id
1 'polypeptide(L)'
;MSPSIPQFQPRLIPTIAVVILVPLFIGLGFWQLDRAEQKRDLAAIQHTRLALPPLQLTEGINEAQVEFRNLVADGVFVPEKTVFIENRKYMGRNGFHVITPLRVSGSQRYLLINRGWIEAQNNRLPPAVETPESLVEVTGRANIPLPPALNLGEVPSADANPRWPYLTLEHYARWSGLDIFPFVLLQAETDRTGFVRSWPLETPNEGMHTGYAIQWFAFALIVFSIWLRLALVRRTETGNRNDDDG
;
A
#
# COMPACT_ATOMS: atom_id res chain seq x y z
N MET A 1 61.92 -18.76 16.93
CA MET A 1 60.44 -18.87 17.04
C MET A 1 59.88 -18.97 15.63
N SER A 2 59.58 -20.17 15.16
CA SER A 2 58.94 -20.37 13.86
C SER A 2 57.45 -20.01 13.99
N PRO A 3 56.89 -19.15 13.11
CA PRO A 3 55.46 -18.81 13.19
C PRO A 3 54.62 -20.05 12.90
N SER A 4 53.76 -20.43 13.85
CA SER A 4 52.81 -21.53 13.67
C SER A 4 51.82 -21.19 12.55
N ILE A 5 51.92 -21.87 11.41
CA ILE A 5 51.00 -21.70 10.28
C ILE A 5 49.63 -22.27 10.69
N PRO A 6 48.52 -21.50 10.56
CA PRO A 6 47.19 -22.03 10.80
C PRO A 6 46.90 -23.19 9.83
N GLN A 7 46.53 -24.36 10.36
CA GLN A 7 46.09 -25.51 9.56
C GLN A 7 44.59 -25.42 9.29
N PHE A 8 44.20 -25.57 8.03
CA PHE A 8 42.78 -25.57 7.62
C PHE A 8 42.15 -26.95 7.91
N GLN A 9 41.20 -27.00 8.84
CA GLN A 9 40.49 -28.21 9.26
C GLN A 9 38.96 -27.96 9.29
N PRO A 10 38.28 -27.97 8.13
CA PRO A 10 36.85 -27.74 8.06
C PRO A 10 36.09 -28.89 8.73
N ARG A 11 35.24 -28.58 9.71
CA ARG A 11 34.33 -29.57 10.32
C ARG A 11 33.10 -29.75 9.42
N LEU A 12 32.62 -30.98 9.27
CA LEU A 12 31.52 -31.32 8.35
C LEU A 12 30.24 -30.51 8.61
N ILE A 13 29.76 -30.52 9.86
CA ILE A 13 28.50 -29.84 10.26
C ILE A 13 28.51 -28.33 9.94
N PRO A 14 29.48 -27.52 10.41
CA PRO A 14 29.49 -26.09 10.10
C PRO A 14 29.73 -25.83 8.61
N THR A 15 30.41 -26.73 7.89
CA THR A 15 30.61 -26.59 6.43
C THR A 15 29.30 -26.77 5.67
N ILE A 16 28.50 -27.80 6.02
CA ILE A 16 27.16 -28.00 5.45
C ILE A 16 26.26 -26.79 5.77
N ALA A 17 26.29 -26.31 7.00
CA ALA A 17 25.50 -25.15 7.41
C ALA A 17 25.83 -23.90 6.57
N VAL A 18 27.10 -23.61 6.31
CA VAL A 18 27.50 -22.45 5.48
C VAL A 18 27.11 -22.62 4.02
N VAL A 19 27.30 -23.82 3.45
CA VAL A 19 26.91 -24.12 2.06
C VAL A 19 25.41 -23.91 1.83
N ILE A 20 24.58 -24.09 2.86
CA ILE A 20 23.13 -23.87 2.77
C ILE A 20 22.76 -22.42 3.10
N LEU A 21 23.23 -21.91 4.24
CA LEU A 21 22.78 -20.63 4.79
C LEU A 21 23.30 -19.42 4.00
N VAL A 22 24.53 -19.46 3.50
CA VAL A 22 25.11 -18.33 2.77
C VAL A 22 24.37 -18.06 1.46
N PRO A 23 24.13 -19.06 0.57
CA PRO A 23 23.33 -18.85 -0.63
C PRO A 23 21.90 -18.42 -0.32
N LEU A 24 21.29 -18.99 0.73
CA LEU A 24 19.95 -18.59 1.17
C LEU A 24 19.88 -17.11 1.55
N PHE A 25 20.79 -16.64 2.40
CA PHE A 25 20.81 -15.24 2.84
C PHE A 25 21.15 -14.28 1.71
N ILE A 26 22.09 -14.65 0.82
CA ILE A 26 22.37 -13.85 -0.38
C ILE A 26 21.12 -13.75 -1.27
N GLY A 27 20.44 -14.87 -1.51
CA GLY A 27 19.19 -14.90 -2.29
C GLY A 27 18.09 -14.04 -1.68
N LEU A 28 17.90 -14.10 -0.35
CA LEU A 28 16.95 -13.24 0.36
C LEU A 28 17.33 -11.75 0.29
N GLY A 29 18.63 -11.43 0.33
CA GLY A 29 19.13 -10.08 0.14
C GLY A 29 18.77 -9.52 -1.24
N PHE A 30 19.02 -10.28 -2.31
CA PHE A 30 18.62 -9.89 -3.66
C PHE A 30 17.11 -9.77 -3.84
N TRP A 31 16.33 -10.69 -3.28
CA TRP A 31 14.87 -10.62 -3.33
C TRP A 31 14.33 -9.34 -2.66
N GLN A 32 14.91 -8.92 -1.53
CA GLN A 32 14.53 -7.66 -0.89
C GLN A 32 14.91 -6.42 -1.73
N LEU A 33 16.05 -6.46 -2.44
CA LEU A 33 16.44 -5.38 -3.35
C LEU A 33 15.50 -5.26 -4.55
N ASP A 34 15.18 -6.38 -5.20
CA ASP A 34 14.19 -6.43 -6.30
C ASP A 34 12.83 -5.88 -5.85
N ARG A 35 12.37 -6.28 -4.65
CA ARG A 35 11.11 -5.76 -4.11
C ARG A 35 11.16 -4.26 -3.81
N ALA A 36 12.32 -3.74 -3.41
CA ALA A 36 12.51 -2.30 -3.21
C ALA A 36 12.45 -1.54 -4.54
N GLU A 37 13.08 -2.07 -5.58
CA GLU A 37 13.10 -1.49 -6.93
C GLU A 37 11.70 -1.44 -7.55
N GLN A 38 10.95 -2.54 -7.52
CA GLN A 38 9.56 -2.58 -8.00
C GLN A 38 8.68 -1.49 -7.36
N LYS A 39 8.84 -1.27 -6.05
CA LYS A 39 8.07 -0.23 -5.35
C LYS A 39 8.52 1.18 -5.75
N ARG A 40 9.83 1.39 -5.95
CA ARG A 40 10.37 2.67 -6.43
C ARG A 40 9.82 3.01 -7.81
N ASP A 41 9.83 2.07 -8.73
CA ASP A 41 9.34 2.29 -10.09
C ASP A 41 7.85 2.67 -10.10
N LEU A 42 7.03 1.97 -9.32
CA LEU A 42 5.61 2.31 -9.18
C LEU A 42 5.41 3.72 -8.58
N ALA A 43 6.17 4.09 -7.55
CA ALA A 43 6.09 5.42 -6.97
C ALA A 43 6.56 6.51 -7.93
N ALA A 44 7.60 6.24 -8.72
CA ALA A 44 8.08 7.16 -9.75
C ALA A 44 7.01 7.38 -10.83
N ILE A 45 6.37 6.31 -11.32
CA ILE A 45 5.25 6.39 -12.27
C ILE A 45 4.11 7.22 -11.68
N GLN A 46 3.72 6.93 -10.44
CA GLN A 46 2.66 7.64 -9.75
C GLN A 46 2.98 9.13 -9.58
N HIS A 47 4.19 9.47 -9.14
CA HIS A 47 4.64 10.85 -8.96
C HIS A 47 4.65 11.61 -10.29
N THR A 48 5.23 11.03 -11.34
CA THR A 48 5.26 11.65 -12.67
C THR A 48 3.86 11.89 -13.22
N ARG A 49 2.94 10.93 -13.06
CA ARG A 49 1.56 11.08 -13.55
C ARG A 49 0.74 12.09 -12.76
N LEU A 50 0.93 12.18 -11.44
CA LEU A 50 0.26 13.17 -10.61
C LEU A 50 0.76 14.60 -10.86
N ALA A 51 1.99 14.75 -11.33
CA ALA A 51 2.55 16.05 -11.72
C ALA A 51 2.06 16.54 -13.09
N LEU A 52 1.42 15.69 -13.90
CA LEU A 52 0.82 16.12 -15.16
C LEU A 52 -0.37 17.06 -14.91
N PRO A 53 -0.66 17.97 -15.86
CA PRO A 53 -1.87 18.78 -15.80
C PRO A 53 -3.13 17.92 -15.58
N PRO A 54 -4.10 18.41 -14.79
CA PRO A 54 -5.37 17.74 -14.63
C PRO A 54 -6.04 17.47 -15.97
N LEU A 55 -6.57 16.26 -16.13
CA LEU A 55 -7.25 15.83 -17.35
C LEU A 55 -8.75 16.09 -17.23
N GLN A 56 -9.33 16.77 -18.21
CA GLN A 56 -10.78 16.95 -18.26
C GLN A 56 -11.48 15.61 -18.48
N LEU A 57 -12.48 15.31 -17.65
CA LEU A 57 -13.28 14.11 -17.78
C LEU A 57 -14.14 14.19 -19.04
N THR A 58 -14.13 13.10 -19.83
CA THR A 58 -14.95 12.94 -21.04
C THR A 58 -15.54 11.53 -21.08
N GLU A 59 -16.63 11.33 -21.83
CA GLU A 59 -17.35 10.04 -21.91
C GLU A 59 -16.47 8.85 -22.31
N GLY A 60 -15.51 9.07 -23.22
CA GLY A 60 -14.64 8.03 -23.77
C GLY A 60 -13.40 7.70 -22.94
N ILE A 61 -13.24 8.32 -21.77
CA ILE A 61 -12.04 8.12 -20.95
C ILE A 61 -12.03 6.71 -20.34
N ASN A 62 -10.86 6.08 -20.30
CA ASN A 62 -10.68 4.75 -19.71
C ASN A 62 -9.78 4.77 -18.46
N GLU A 63 -9.76 3.66 -17.73
CA GLU A 63 -8.99 3.48 -16.49
C GLU A 63 -7.50 3.76 -16.66
N ALA A 64 -6.88 3.23 -17.71
CA ALA A 64 -5.43 3.38 -17.97
C ALA A 64 -5.03 4.84 -18.21
N GLN A 65 -5.94 5.66 -18.77
CA GLN A 65 -5.71 7.09 -18.96
C GLN A 65 -5.76 7.87 -17.65
N VAL A 66 -6.62 7.46 -16.72
CA VAL A 66 -6.85 8.17 -15.45
C VAL A 66 -6.00 7.67 -14.30
N GLU A 67 -5.43 6.47 -14.40
CA GLU A 67 -4.60 5.90 -13.34
C GLU A 67 -3.51 6.89 -12.90
N PHE A 68 -3.41 7.18 -11.60
CA PHE A 68 -2.50 8.17 -11.02
C PHE A 68 -2.58 9.58 -11.64
N ARG A 69 -3.73 10.00 -12.16
CA ARG A 69 -3.96 11.36 -12.68
C ARG A 69 -4.91 12.15 -11.80
N ASN A 70 -4.72 13.47 -11.82
CA ASN A 70 -5.76 14.40 -11.39
C ASN A 70 -6.74 14.60 -12.55
N LEU A 71 -8.03 14.63 -12.23
CA LEU A 71 -9.11 14.89 -13.17
C LEU A 71 -9.90 16.14 -12.74
N VAL A 72 -10.52 16.77 -13.73
CA VAL A 72 -11.52 17.83 -13.56
C VAL A 72 -12.81 17.34 -14.19
N ALA A 73 -13.94 17.48 -13.47
CA ALA A 73 -15.25 17.06 -13.94
C ALA A 73 -16.30 18.12 -13.60
N ASP A 74 -17.06 18.53 -14.62
CA ASP A 74 -18.19 19.45 -14.46
C ASP A 74 -19.49 18.68 -14.37
N GLY A 75 -20.34 19.01 -13.42
CA GLY A 75 -21.62 18.32 -13.27
C GLY A 75 -22.47 18.81 -12.12
N VAL A 76 -23.54 18.07 -11.86
CA VAL A 76 -24.45 18.33 -10.73
C VAL A 76 -24.45 17.09 -9.84
N PHE A 77 -24.27 17.27 -8.53
CA PHE A 77 -24.34 16.14 -7.60
C PHE A 77 -25.75 15.54 -7.58
N VAL A 78 -25.86 14.25 -7.26
CA VAL A 78 -27.14 13.57 -7.02
C VAL A 78 -27.18 13.13 -5.56
N PRO A 79 -27.63 14.01 -4.63
CA PRO A 79 -27.54 13.76 -3.19
C PRO A 79 -28.29 12.52 -2.74
N GLU A 80 -29.40 12.17 -3.41
CA GLU A 80 -30.28 11.03 -3.10
C GLU A 80 -29.60 9.68 -3.29
N LYS A 81 -28.45 9.66 -3.97
CA LYS A 81 -27.65 8.47 -4.25
C LYS A 81 -26.33 8.47 -3.47
N THR A 82 -26.24 9.27 -2.40
CA THR A 82 -25.09 9.30 -1.51
C THR A 82 -25.00 8.04 -0.65
N VAL A 83 -23.79 7.51 -0.50
CA VAL A 83 -23.50 6.38 0.41
C VAL A 83 -22.38 6.75 1.38
N PHE A 84 -22.45 6.23 2.60
CA PHE A 84 -21.48 6.49 3.65
C PHE A 84 -20.63 5.26 3.89
N ILE A 85 -19.32 5.36 3.70
CA ILE A 85 -18.41 4.24 3.98
C ILE A 85 -17.97 4.31 5.45
N GLU A 86 -18.39 3.34 6.24
CA GLU A 86 -18.20 3.30 7.69
C GLU A 86 -16.77 2.95 8.12
N ASN A 87 -16.54 3.01 9.44
CA ASN A 87 -15.31 2.59 10.09
C ASN A 87 -14.04 3.29 9.55
N ARG A 88 -14.20 4.53 9.07
CA ARG A 88 -13.09 5.38 8.67
C ARG A 88 -12.61 6.16 9.88
N LYS A 89 -11.36 5.96 10.27
CA LYS A 89 -10.74 6.70 11.37
C LYS A 89 -9.88 7.81 10.83
N TYR A 90 -10.04 9.01 11.39
CA TYR A 90 -9.15 10.14 11.15
C TYR A 90 -8.75 10.75 12.49
N MET A 91 -7.45 10.87 12.75
CA MET A 91 -6.89 11.38 14.01
C MET A 91 -7.56 10.81 15.28
N GLY A 92 -7.80 9.49 15.30
CA GLY A 92 -8.39 8.79 16.44
C GLY A 92 -9.91 8.90 16.57
N ARG A 93 -10.58 9.68 15.70
CA ARG A 93 -12.04 9.84 15.67
C ARG A 93 -12.66 8.92 14.62
N ASN A 94 -13.82 8.37 14.92
CA ASN A 94 -14.60 7.57 13.98
C ASN A 94 -15.42 8.48 13.07
N GLY A 95 -15.57 8.09 11.82
CA GLY A 95 -16.35 8.82 10.85
C GLY A 95 -16.58 8.01 9.58
N PHE A 96 -16.95 8.73 8.53
CA PHE A 96 -17.41 8.16 7.28
C PHE A 96 -16.69 8.82 6.11
N HIS A 97 -16.38 8.05 5.07
CA HIS A 97 -16.18 8.67 3.76
C HIS A 97 -17.54 8.86 3.09
N VAL A 98 -17.75 10.02 2.50
CA VAL A 98 -19.01 10.36 1.82
C VAL A 98 -18.82 10.20 0.31
N ILE A 99 -19.55 9.27 -0.28
CA ILE A 99 -19.51 9.01 -1.72
C ILE A 99 -20.80 9.55 -2.32
N THR A 100 -20.70 10.59 -3.13
CA THR A 100 -21.84 11.19 -3.83
C THR A 100 -21.56 11.14 -5.33
N PRO A 101 -22.48 10.60 -6.14
CA PRO A 101 -22.31 10.59 -7.58
C PRO A 101 -22.51 12.00 -8.16
N LEU A 102 -21.74 12.31 -9.19
CA LEU A 102 -21.84 13.50 -10.00
C LEU A 102 -22.43 13.10 -11.35
N ARG A 103 -23.55 13.73 -11.73
CA ARG A 103 -24.06 13.66 -13.10
C ARG A 103 -23.15 14.54 -13.97
N VAL A 104 -22.31 13.91 -14.77
CA VAL A 104 -21.30 14.61 -15.57
C VAL A 104 -21.96 15.32 -16.75
N SER A 105 -21.57 16.57 -16.98
CA SER A 105 -22.09 17.39 -18.07
C SER A 105 -21.72 16.80 -19.43
N GLY A 106 -22.70 16.60 -20.31
CA GLY A 106 -22.49 16.03 -21.64
C GLY A 106 -22.21 14.52 -21.66
N SER A 107 -22.38 13.82 -20.53
CA SER A 107 -22.17 12.38 -20.38
C SER A 107 -23.46 11.68 -19.95
N GLN A 108 -23.60 10.41 -20.31
CA GLN A 108 -24.68 9.55 -19.79
C GLN A 108 -24.27 8.83 -18.51
N ARG A 109 -22.97 8.80 -18.20
CA ARG A 109 -22.40 8.15 -17.03
C ARG A 109 -22.28 9.11 -15.85
N TYR A 110 -22.29 8.53 -14.67
CA TYR A 110 -22.09 9.22 -13.41
C TYR A 110 -20.67 8.95 -12.89
N LEU A 111 -20.02 9.98 -12.39
CA LEU A 111 -18.72 9.83 -11.74
C LEU A 111 -18.94 9.76 -10.22
N LEU A 112 -18.44 8.70 -9.58
CA LEU A 112 -18.45 8.64 -8.12
C LEU A 112 -17.41 9.58 -7.54
N ILE A 113 -17.84 10.50 -6.67
CA ILE A 113 -16.95 11.43 -5.98
C ILE A 113 -16.86 11.00 -4.52
N ASN A 114 -15.66 10.65 -4.08
CA ASN A 114 -15.36 10.59 -2.66
C ASN A 114 -15.07 12.01 -2.16
N ARG A 115 -16.05 12.60 -1.49
CA ARG A 115 -16.03 14.00 -1.03
C ARG A 115 -15.14 14.22 0.19
N GLY A 116 -14.64 13.15 0.81
CA GLY A 116 -13.80 13.24 2.01
C GLY A 116 -14.38 12.50 3.20
N TRP A 117 -13.64 12.58 4.30
CA TRP A 117 -14.02 12.08 5.60
C TRP A 117 -14.82 13.11 6.39
N ILE A 118 -15.84 12.66 7.11
CA ILE A 118 -16.62 13.46 8.05
C ILE A 118 -16.78 12.72 9.37
N GLU A 119 -16.71 13.44 10.49
CA GLU A 119 -16.84 12.85 11.82
C GLU A 119 -18.25 12.30 12.06
N ALA A 120 -18.34 11.14 12.71
CA ALA A 120 -19.62 10.58 13.12
C ALA A 120 -20.26 11.43 14.22
N GLN A 121 -21.59 11.54 14.22
CA GLN A 121 -22.32 12.13 15.34
C GLN A 121 -22.21 11.23 16.59
N ASN A 122 -22.57 11.76 17.76
CA ASN A 122 -22.50 11.04 19.05
C ASN A 122 -23.24 9.69 19.06
N ASN A 123 -24.29 9.55 18.24
CA ASN A 123 -25.09 8.34 18.04
C ASN A 123 -24.51 7.38 16.98
N ARG A 124 -23.28 7.63 16.50
CA ARG A 124 -22.62 6.91 15.40
C ARG A 124 -23.33 7.00 14.05
N LEU A 125 -24.21 7.98 13.86
CA LEU A 125 -24.83 8.24 12.56
C LEU A 125 -23.97 9.21 11.73
N PRO A 126 -24.04 9.13 10.40
CA PRO A 126 -23.47 10.17 9.55
C PRO A 126 -24.19 11.50 9.79
N PRO A 127 -23.46 12.63 9.82
CA PRO A 127 -24.09 13.94 9.88
C PRO A 127 -24.79 14.28 8.55
N ALA A 128 -25.68 15.27 8.60
CA ALA A 128 -26.27 15.82 7.39
C ALA A 128 -25.17 16.43 6.51
N VAL A 129 -25.24 16.15 5.21
CA VAL A 129 -24.26 16.62 4.22
C VAL A 129 -24.94 17.59 3.28
N GLU A 130 -24.57 18.87 3.38
CA GLU A 130 -24.98 19.86 2.40
C GLU A 130 -24.29 19.59 1.06
N THR A 131 -25.11 19.47 0.03
CA THR A 131 -24.67 19.11 -1.31
C THR A 131 -25.24 20.12 -2.29
N PRO A 132 -24.39 20.83 -3.05
CA PRO A 132 -24.87 21.75 -4.06
C PRO A 132 -25.69 21.01 -5.13
N GLU A 133 -26.90 21.50 -5.39
CA GLU A 133 -27.76 21.02 -6.48
C GLU A 133 -27.56 21.83 -7.78
N SER A 134 -26.57 22.73 -7.79
CA SER A 134 -26.17 23.51 -8.96
C SER A 134 -25.02 22.86 -9.72
N LEU A 135 -24.71 23.40 -10.90
CA LEU A 135 -23.49 23.04 -11.64
C LEU A 135 -22.25 23.38 -10.80
N VAL A 136 -21.34 22.42 -10.70
CA VAL A 136 -20.07 22.53 -9.99
C VAL A 136 -18.94 21.93 -10.82
N GLU A 137 -17.75 22.49 -10.68
CA GLU A 137 -16.50 21.91 -11.15
C GLU A 137 -15.85 21.16 -9.98
N VAL A 138 -15.57 19.87 -10.16
CA VAL A 138 -14.92 19.02 -9.15
C VAL A 138 -13.57 18.58 -9.67
N THR A 139 -12.52 18.97 -8.94
CA THR A 139 -11.15 18.49 -9.17
C THR A 139 -10.78 17.42 -8.15
N GLY A 140 -10.01 16.42 -8.56
CA GLY A 140 -9.53 15.38 -7.64
C GLY A 140 -8.62 14.35 -8.29
N ARG A 141 -8.15 13.39 -7.51
CA ARG A 141 -7.31 12.29 -8.00
C ARG A 141 -8.17 11.08 -8.36
N ALA A 142 -7.99 10.50 -9.55
CA ALA A 142 -8.65 9.25 -9.88
C ALA A 142 -8.12 8.10 -9.01
N ASN A 143 -9.03 7.25 -8.56
CA ASN A 143 -8.75 6.05 -7.79
C ASN A 143 -9.60 4.91 -8.32
N ILE A 144 -8.95 3.80 -8.66
CA ILE A 144 -9.61 2.56 -9.05
C ILE A 144 -9.71 1.72 -7.77
N PRO A 145 -10.89 1.61 -7.14
CA PRO A 145 -11.03 0.87 -5.90
C PRO A 145 -10.80 -0.62 -6.15
N LEU A 146 -9.86 -1.21 -5.42
CA LEU A 146 -9.64 -2.65 -5.42
C LEU A 146 -10.80 -3.33 -4.67
N PRO A 147 -11.32 -4.46 -5.17
CA PRO A 147 -12.30 -5.25 -4.43
C PRO A 147 -11.69 -5.72 -3.10
N PRO A 148 -12.49 -5.81 -2.02
CA PRO A 148 -11.99 -6.25 -0.74
C PRO A 148 -11.49 -7.70 -0.82
N ALA A 149 -10.40 -8.00 -0.12
CA ALA A 149 -9.86 -9.36 -0.03
C ALA A 149 -10.82 -10.35 0.67
N LEU A 150 -11.77 -9.83 1.47
CA LEU A 150 -12.79 -10.61 2.14
C LEU A 150 -14.13 -9.85 2.09
N ASN A 151 -15.16 -10.48 1.55
CA ASN A 151 -16.52 -9.94 1.55
C ASN A 151 -17.15 -10.18 2.93
N LEU A 152 -17.23 -9.13 3.75
CA LEU A 152 -17.73 -9.20 5.13
C LEU A 152 -19.28 -9.19 5.26
N GLY A 153 -20.00 -9.69 4.25
CA GLY A 153 -21.46 -9.84 4.28
C GLY A 153 -22.23 -8.89 3.38
N GLU A 154 -23.56 -9.02 3.41
CA GLU A 154 -24.51 -8.24 2.61
C GLU A 154 -24.57 -6.79 3.08
N VAL A 155 -24.55 -5.89 2.11
CA VAL A 155 -24.62 -4.45 2.32
C VAL A 155 -26.10 -4.03 2.44
N PRO A 156 -26.55 -3.47 3.57
CA PRO A 156 -27.95 -3.08 3.75
C PRO A 156 -28.39 -2.07 2.69
N SER A 157 -29.47 -2.38 1.98
CA SER A 157 -29.85 -1.70 0.73
C SER A 157 -30.96 -0.65 0.88
N ALA A 158 -31.66 -0.62 2.02
CA ALA A 158 -32.95 0.06 2.16
C ALA A 158 -32.96 1.29 3.08
N ASP A 159 -31.82 1.69 3.63
CA ASP A 159 -31.75 2.86 4.51
C ASP A 159 -31.73 4.17 3.72
N ALA A 160 -32.36 5.22 4.25
CA ALA A 160 -32.33 6.57 3.68
C ALA A 160 -30.90 7.15 3.58
N ASN A 161 -29.99 6.70 4.45
CA ASN A 161 -28.56 6.99 4.42
C ASN A 161 -27.81 5.65 4.44
N PRO A 162 -27.62 4.99 3.29
CA PRO A 162 -27.01 3.67 3.23
C PRO A 162 -25.57 3.72 3.74
N ARG A 163 -25.25 2.84 4.68
CA ARG A 163 -23.95 2.78 5.34
C ARG A 163 -23.25 1.47 5.02
N TRP A 164 -22.10 1.57 4.37
CA TRP A 164 -21.42 0.42 3.77
C TRP A 164 -20.05 0.21 4.41
N PRO A 165 -19.63 -1.04 4.66
CA PRO A 165 -18.28 -1.31 5.19
C PRO A 165 -17.18 -1.01 4.17
N TYR A 166 -17.48 -1.13 2.87
CA TYR A 166 -16.57 -0.87 1.76
C TYR A 166 -17.36 -0.46 0.51
N LEU A 167 -16.68 0.16 -0.45
CA LEU A 167 -17.24 0.54 -1.74
C LEU A 167 -16.75 -0.44 -2.81
N THR A 168 -17.66 -1.07 -3.55
CA THR A 168 -17.36 -1.68 -4.86
C THR A 168 -18.22 -1.02 -5.92
N LEU A 169 -17.63 -0.78 -7.09
CA LEU A 169 -18.32 -0.12 -8.21
C LEU A 169 -19.51 -0.95 -8.68
N GLU A 170 -19.35 -2.27 -8.77
CA GLU A 170 -20.42 -3.19 -9.16
C GLU A 170 -21.62 -3.14 -8.21
N HIS A 171 -21.36 -3.18 -6.89
CA HIS A 171 -22.44 -3.09 -5.90
C HIS A 171 -23.15 -1.74 -5.96
N TYR A 172 -22.37 -0.65 -6.09
CA TYR A 172 -22.92 0.69 -6.22
C TYR A 172 -23.80 0.84 -7.46
N ALA A 173 -23.33 0.40 -8.62
CA ALA A 173 -24.10 0.45 -9.87
C ALA A 173 -25.41 -0.34 -9.75
N ARG A 174 -25.37 -1.55 -9.18
CA ARG A 174 -26.56 -2.39 -8.96
C ARG A 174 -27.56 -1.76 -8.00
N TRP A 175 -27.12 -1.21 -6.88
CA TRP A 175 -27.98 -0.57 -5.90
C TRP A 175 -28.60 0.74 -6.42
N SER A 176 -27.77 1.57 -7.06
CA SER A 176 -28.19 2.90 -7.52
C SER A 176 -29.02 2.86 -8.80
N GLY A 177 -28.79 1.86 -9.66
CA GLY A 177 -29.32 1.78 -11.02
C GLY A 177 -28.62 2.70 -12.02
N LEU A 178 -27.50 3.33 -11.63
CA LEU A 178 -26.76 4.27 -12.45
C LEU A 178 -25.68 3.56 -13.28
N ASP A 179 -25.49 4.02 -14.52
CA ASP A 179 -24.27 3.72 -15.28
C ASP A 179 -23.15 4.63 -14.78
N ILE A 180 -22.05 4.04 -14.33
CA ILE A 180 -20.96 4.77 -13.65
C ILE A 180 -19.64 4.59 -14.35
N PHE A 181 -18.76 5.60 -14.26
CA PHE A 181 -17.37 5.42 -14.65
C PHE A 181 -16.69 4.34 -13.80
N PRO A 182 -15.74 3.58 -14.36
CA PRO A 182 -15.11 2.46 -13.67
C PRO A 182 -14.00 2.90 -12.69
N PHE A 183 -14.15 4.09 -12.09
CA PHE A 183 -13.24 4.65 -11.11
C PHE A 183 -13.97 5.69 -10.23
N VAL A 184 -13.34 6.04 -9.12
CA VAL A 184 -13.81 7.05 -8.16
C VAL A 184 -12.88 8.25 -8.23
N LEU A 185 -13.41 9.45 -8.10
CA LEU A 185 -12.63 10.67 -7.91
C LEU A 185 -12.46 10.95 -6.42
N LEU A 186 -11.22 10.97 -5.93
CA LEU A 186 -10.88 11.46 -4.61
C LEU A 186 -10.81 12.99 -4.68
N GLN A 187 -11.85 13.66 -4.21
CA GLN A 187 -11.99 15.11 -4.34
C GLN A 187 -10.80 15.84 -3.71
N ALA A 188 -10.27 16.86 -4.39
CA ALA A 188 -9.21 17.69 -3.86
C ALA A 188 -9.73 18.61 -2.74
N GLU A 189 -8.83 19.03 -1.86
CA GLU A 189 -9.14 20.03 -0.83
C GLU A 189 -9.17 21.42 -1.45
N THR A 190 -10.34 21.85 -1.91
CA THR A 190 -10.56 23.15 -2.57
C THR A 190 -11.46 24.09 -1.77
N ASP A 191 -12.12 23.60 -0.70
CA ASP A 191 -13.07 24.34 0.10
C ASP A 191 -13.07 23.90 1.58
N ARG A 192 -13.69 24.71 2.46
CA ARG A 192 -13.82 24.44 3.91
C ARG A 192 -15.18 23.84 4.27
N THR A 193 -15.67 22.88 3.48
CA THR A 193 -17.02 22.29 3.62
C THR A 193 -17.14 21.25 4.75
N GLY A 194 -16.25 21.29 5.74
CA GLY A 194 -16.25 20.36 6.88
C GLY A 194 -15.73 18.95 6.57
N PHE A 195 -15.37 18.67 5.30
CA PHE A 195 -14.72 17.42 4.91
C PHE A 195 -13.23 17.46 5.14
N VAL A 196 -12.68 16.34 5.58
CA VAL A 196 -11.25 16.09 5.57
C VAL A 196 -10.90 15.30 4.32
N ARG A 197 -10.09 15.88 3.43
CA ARG A 197 -9.70 15.25 2.15
C ARG A 197 -8.22 14.91 2.13
N SER A 198 -7.82 14.04 3.05
CA SER A 198 -6.45 13.51 3.11
C SER A 198 -6.38 12.16 2.39
N TRP A 199 -5.69 12.15 1.25
CA TRP A 199 -5.53 10.96 0.40
C TRP A 199 -4.07 10.54 0.34
N PRO A 200 -3.48 10.05 1.45
CA PRO A 200 -2.08 9.68 1.48
C PRO A 200 -1.79 8.69 0.35
N LEU A 201 -0.73 8.99 -0.39
CA LEU A 201 -0.16 8.03 -1.33
C LEU A 201 0.54 6.96 -0.50
N GLU A 202 0.45 5.71 -0.91
CA GLU A 202 1.32 4.67 -0.38
C GLU A 202 2.74 5.00 -0.84
N THR A 203 3.47 5.79 -0.06
CA THR A 203 4.89 5.99 -0.31
C THR A 203 5.59 4.67 0.03
N PRO A 204 6.37 4.10 -0.91
CA PRO A 204 7.24 3.01 -0.58
C PRO A 204 8.13 3.40 0.59
N ASN A 205 8.11 2.63 1.67
CA ASN A 205 9.16 2.74 2.67
C ASN A 205 10.44 2.09 2.10
N GLU A 206 11.11 2.80 1.19
CA GLU A 206 12.27 2.30 0.45
C GLU A 206 13.44 1.94 1.37
N GLY A 207 13.60 2.69 2.46
CA GLY A 207 14.63 2.46 3.46
C GLY A 207 14.48 1.12 4.18
N MET A 208 13.24 0.67 4.41
CA MET A 208 12.97 -0.58 5.12
C MET A 208 13.49 -1.80 4.35
N HIS A 209 13.18 -1.91 3.06
CA HIS A 209 13.58 -3.07 2.25
C HIS A 209 15.10 -3.09 1.98
N THR A 210 15.70 -1.93 1.73
CA THR A 210 17.15 -1.80 1.56
C THR A 210 17.89 -2.17 2.85
N GLY A 211 17.38 -1.74 4.01
CA GLY A 211 17.92 -2.11 5.32
C GLY A 211 17.88 -3.61 5.58
N TYR A 212 16.76 -4.28 5.24
CA TYR A 212 16.67 -5.74 5.34
C TYR A 212 17.65 -6.47 4.40
N ALA A 213 17.87 -5.97 3.19
CA ALA A 213 18.86 -6.56 2.29
C ALA A 213 20.28 -6.51 2.89
N ILE A 214 20.68 -5.36 3.46
CA ILE A 214 21.96 -5.22 4.18
C ILE A 214 22.04 -6.21 5.34
N GLN A 215 20.96 -6.39 6.10
CA GLN A 215 20.90 -7.36 7.19
C GLN A 215 21.13 -8.80 6.71
N TRP A 216 20.51 -9.21 5.60
CA TRP A 216 20.72 -10.55 5.03
C TRP A 216 22.17 -10.75 4.57
N PHE A 217 22.77 -9.77 3.90
CA PHE A 217 24.18 -9.84 3.52
C PHE A 217 25.11 -9.86 4.73
N ALA A 218 24.78 -9.12 5.79
CA ALA A 218 25.53 -9.16 7.05
C ALA A 218 25.46 -10.55 7.72
N PHE A 219 24.29 -11.21 7.71
CA PHE A 219 24.17 -12.58 8.20
C PHE A 219 24.98 -13.58 7.38
N ALA A 220 24.97 -13.45 6.05
CA ALA A 220 25.82 -14.26 5.18
C ALA A 220 27.31 -14.08 5.54
N LEU A 221 27.75 -12.84 5.74
CA LEU A 221 29.12 -12.51 6.11
C LEU A 221 29.50 -13.05 7.49
N ILE A 222 28.62 -12.92 8.49
CA ILE A 222 28.85 -13.41 9.85
C ILE A 222 28.98 -14.94 9.87
N VAL A 223 28.04 -15.64 9.23
CA VAL A 223 28.07 -17.12 9.17
C VAL A 223 29.33 -17.61 8.47
N PHE A 224 29.70 -16.99 7.35
CA PHE A 224 30.93 -17.30 6.64
C PHE A 224 32.18 -17.03 7.50
N SER A 225 32.23 -15.89 8.20
CA SER A 225 33.36 -15.51 9.06
C SER A 225 33.54 -16.45 10.26
N ILE A 226 32.44 -16.86 10.89
CA ILE A 226 32.45 -17.84 11.99
C ILE A 226 32.99 -19.19 11.48
N TRP A 227 32.50 -19.66 10.34
CA TRP A 227 33.00 -20.90 9.74
C TRP A 227 34.48 -20.83 9.38
N LEU A 228 34.92 -19.72 8.75
CA LEU A 228 36.32 -19.52 8.40
C LEU A 228 37.21 -19.54 9.65
N ARG A 229 36.80 -18.86 10.73
CA ARG A 229 37.52 -18.87 12.01
C ARG A 229 37.60 -20.28 12.60
N LEU A 230 36.49 -21.03 12.61
CA LEU A 230 36.44 -22.40 13.12
C LEU A 230 37.29 -23.36 12.29
N ALA A 231 37.35 -23.16 10.97
CA ALA A 231 38.17 -23.95 10.06
C ALA A 231 39.68 -23.65 10.20
N LEU A 232 40.05 -22.48 10.73
CA LEU A 232 41.45 -22.06 10.92
C LEU A 232 41.99 -22.29 12.34
N VAL A 233 41.25 -22.98 13.22
CA VAL A 233 41.66 -23.21 14.62
C VAL A 233 42.97 -23.99 14.68
N ARG A 234 43.96 -23.43 15.39
CA ARG A 234 45.27 -24.05 15.63
C ARG A 234 45.11 -25.23 16.58
N ARG A 235 45.72 -26.38 16.27
CA ARG A 235 45.94 -27.44 17.27
C ARG A 235 46.66 -26.83 18.47
N THR A 236 46.00 -26.73 19.61
CA THR A 236 46.73 -26.85 20.88
C THR A 236 47.13 -28.31 20.95
N GLU A 237 48.42 -28.59 20.80
CA GLU A 237 48.99 -29.89 21.17
C GLU A 237 48.52 -30.18 22.59
N THR A 238 47.52 -31.04 22.71
CA THR A 238 47.19 -31.64 24.00
C THR A 238 48.31 -32.64 24.19
N GLY A 239 49.39 -32.19 24.84
CA GLY A 239 50.52 -33.02 25.20
C GLY A 239 49.99 -34.18 26.02
N ASN A 240 49.79 -35.32 25.36
CA ASN A 240 49.57 -36.60 25.99
C ASN A 240 50.89 -36.97 26.67
N ARG A 241 51.13 -36.43 27.85
CA ARG A 241 52.19 -36.89 28.75
C ARG A 241 51.58 -37.93 29.67
N ASN A 242 51.18 -39.05 29.07
CA ASN A 242 51.08 -40.31 29.77
C ASN A 242 52.05 -41.27 29.08
N ASP A 243 52.87 -41.85 29.95
CA ASP A 243 53.70 -43.05 29.81
C ASP A 243 55.21 -42.85 29.61
N ASP A 244 55.92 -43.59 30.46
CA ASP A 244 57.36 -43.85 30.63
C ASP A 244 58.20 -42.89 31.48
N ASP A 245 58.26 -43.13 32.79
CA ASP A 245 59.31 -44.01 33.36
C ASP A 245 58.94 -44.44 34.80
N GLY A 246 59.19 -45.73 35.09
CA GLY A 246 58.96 -46.40 36.37
C GLY A 246 60.09 -46.26 37.39
#